data_AF-A0A6V7KJK5-F1
#
_entry.id   AF-A0A6V7KJK5-F1
#
_cell.length_a   1.000
_cell.length_b   1.000
_cell.length_c   1.000
_cell.angle_alpha   90.00
_cell.angle_beta   90.00
_cell.angle_gamma   90.00
#
_symmetry.space_group_name_H-M   'P 1'
#
loop_
_entity.id
_entity.type
_entity.pdbx_description
1 polymer ?
#
loop_
_entity_poly.entity_id
_entity_poly.type
_entity_poly.pdbx_seq_one_letter_code
_entity_poly.pdbx_strand_id
1 'polypeptide(L)' 'QVFPFGLPQEFSFTTIFRTWKIPRSPWHIFQISNSQNVPEFSIDLNPQGRSLDLTIGSYNKSPQTFVFDTSN' A
#
# COMPACT_ATOMS: atom_id res chain seq x y z
N GLN A 1 2.37 19.22 -4.68
CA GLN A 1 3.05 17.93 -4.84
C GLN A 1 3.92 17.70 -3.61
N VAL A 2 3.80 16.55 -2.92
CA VAL A 2 4.49 16.30 -1.64
C VAL A 2 5.83 15.58 -1.82
N PHE A 3 5.95 14.73 -2.86
CA PHE A 3 7.17 13.97 -3.18
C PHE A 3 7.66 14.32 -4.59
N PRO A 4 8.42 15.42 -4.79
CA PRO A 4 8.86 15.85 -6.12
C PRO A 4 9.89 14.92 -6.77
N PHE A 5 10.65 14.18 -5.96
CA PHE A 5 11.70 13.25 -6.41
C PHE A 5 11.40 11.79 -6.05
N GLY A 6 10.16 11.48 -5.67
CA GLY A 6 9.76 10.16 -5.18
C GLY A 6 10.03 9.94 -3.68
N LEU A 7 9.95 8.68 -3.26
CA LEU A 7 10.23 8.25 -1.90
C LEU A 7 11.73 8.03 -1.68
N PRO A 8 12.26 8.26 -0.46
CA PRO A 8 13.63 7.90 -0.12
C PRO A 8 13.83 6.37 -0.21
N GLN A 9 15.08 5.94 -0.37
CA GLN A 9 15.44 4.51 -0.43
C GLN A 9 15.00 3.75 0.82
N GLU A 10 15.09 4.37 1.99
CA GLU A 10 14.70 3.80 3.27
C GLU A 10 13.80 4.79 4.02
N PHE A 11 12.70 4.28 4.56
CA PHE A 11 11.80 5.03 5.43
C PHE A 11 10.98 4.07 6.28
N SER A 12 10.27 4.61 7.27
CA SER A 12 9.25 3.89 8.01
C SER A 12 7.89 4.57 7.84
N PHE A 13 6.85 3.76 7.80
CA PHE A 13 5.47 4.23 7.83
C PHE A 13 4.82 3.67 9.09
N THR A 14 4.28 4.55 9.94
CA THR A 14 3.58 4.17 11.17
C THR A 14 2.22 4.85 11.17
N THR A 15 1.18 4.08 11.46
CA THR A 15 -0.18 4.61 11.57
C THR A 15 -0.97 3.81 12.60
N ILE A 16 -1.95 4.46 13.20
CA ILE A 16 -2.96 3.82 14.03
C ILE A 16 -4.30 4.26 13.45
N PHE A 17 -5.11 3.31 13.02
CA PHE A 17 -6.46 3.59 12.52
C PHE A 17 -7.45 2.61 13.13
N ARG A 18 -8.72 3.02 13.16
CA ARG A 18 -9.83 2.17 13.58
C ARG A 18 -10.94 2.33 12.54
N THR A 19 -11.44 1.21 12.03
CA THR A 19 -12.63 1.21 11.18
C THR A 19 -13.85 0.72 11.97
N TRP A 20 -14.99 1.38 11.77
CA TRP A 20 -16.26 1.01 12.39
C TRP A 20 -16.96 -0.15 11.66
N LYS A 21 -16.71 -0.27 10.35
CA LYS A 21 -17.18 -1.38 9.51
C LYS A 21 -16.02 -1.87 8.68
N ILE A 22 -15.71 -3.16 8.76
CA ILE A 22 -14.69 -3.76 7.89
C ILE A 22 -15.18 -3.58 6.45
N PRO A 23 -14.42 -2.87 5.58
CA PRO A 23 -14.78 -2.75 4.17
C PRO A 23 -14.95 -4.15 3.56
N ARG A 24 -15.85 -4.30 2.58
CA ARG A 24 -15.99 -5.58 1.85
C ARG A 24 -15.00 -5.71 0.69
N SER A 25 -14.38 -4.59 0.31
CA SER A 25 -13.36 -4.48 -0.73
C SER A 25 -12.02 -4.11 -0.10
N PRO A 26 -10.89 -4.41 -0.78
CA PRO A 26 -9.59 -3.86 -0.39
C PRO A 26 -9.66 -2.34 -0.21
N TRP A 27 -9.00 -1.85 0.84
CA TRP A 27 -8.96 -0.42 1.14
C TRP A 27 -7.51 0.05 1.34
N HIS A 28 -7.12 1.03 0.54
CA HIS A 28 -5.87 1.77 0.68
C HIS A 28 -5.86 2.60 1.97
N ILE A 29 -5.05 2.19 2.96
CA ILE A 29 -4.73 3.02 4.13
C ILE A 29 -3.90 4.22 3.67
N PHE A 30 -2.98 3.99 2.73
CA PHE A 30 -2.13 5.01 2.13
C PHE A 30 -1.76 4.59 0.70
N GLN A 31 -1.72 5.56 -0.21
CA GLN A 31 -1.36 5.31 -1.61
C GLN A 31 -0.65 6.52 -2.22
N ILE A 32 0.42 6.25 -2.96
CA ILE A 32 1.04 7.18 -3.90
C ILE A 32 0.92 6.56 -5.28
N SER A 33 0.36 7.33 -6.21
CA SER A 33 0.19 6.94 -7.60
C SER A 33 0.92 7.89 -8.54
N ASN A 34 1.30 7.36 -9.69
CA ASN A 34 1.83 8.16 -10.79
C ASN A 34 0.71 8.93 -11.52
N SER A 35 1.10 9.68 -12.56
CA SER A 35 0.18 10.48 -13.38
C SER A 35 -0.89 9.66 -14.12
N GLN A 36 -0.73 8.33 -14.20
CA GLN A 36 -1.67 7.41 -14.82
C GLN A 36 -2.56 6.70 -13.78
N ASN A 37 -2.54 7.13 -12.51
CA ASN A 37 -3.23 6.52 -11.37
C ASN A 37 -2.80 5.08 -11.07
N VAL A 38 -1.63 4.66 -11.54
CA VAL A 38 -1.05 3.36 -11.17
C VAL A 38 -0.37 3.52 -9.80
N PRO A 39 -0.68 2.68 -8.79
CA PRO A 39 0.00 2.70 -7.50
C PRO A 39 1.50 2.38 -7.65
N GLU A 40 2.35 3.30 -7.19
CA GLU A 40 3.80 3.09 -7.05
C GLU A 40 4.20 2.84 -5.59
N PHE A 41 3.31 3.14 -4.65
CA PHE A 41 3.39 2.72 -3.26
C PHE A 41 1.98 2.61 -2.70
N SER A 42 1.60 1.49 -2.11
CA SER A 42 0.32 1.37 -1.37
C SER A 42 0.45 0.46 -0.16
N ILE A 43 -0.34 0.78 0.87
CA ILE A 43 -0.55 -0.07 2.04
C ILE A 43 -2.04 -0.33 2.12
N ASP A 44 -2.43 -1.56 1.85
CA ASP A 44 -3.81 -1.93 1.62
C ASP A 44 -4.27 -2.96 2.64
N LEU A 45 -5.47 -2.78 3.18
CA LEU A 45 -6.13 -3.82 3.96
C LEU A 45 -6.99 -4.64 3.03
N ASN A 46 -6.69 -5.92 2.94
CA ASN A 46 -7.48 -6.87 2.19
C ASN A 46 -8.38 -7.67 3.15
N PRO A 47 -9.67 -7.32 3.26
CA PRO A 47 -10.58 -7.97 4.19
C PRO A 47 -10.93 -9.41 3.79
N GLN A 48 -10.84 -9.74 2.49
CA GLN A 48 -11.12 -11.08 1.98
C GLN A 48 -9.96 -12.03 2.26
N GLY A 49 -8.73 -11.59 1.96
CA GLY A 49 -7.50 -12.33 2.24
C GLY A 49 -7.08 -12.29 3.71
N ARG A 50 -7.66 -11.39 4.52
CA ARG A 50 -7.21 -11.08 5.88
C ARG A 50 -5.73 -10.74 5.93
N SER A 51 -5.29 -9.97 4.94
CA SER A 51 -3.90 -9.58 4.75
C SER A 51 -3.75 -8.07 4.74
N LEU A 52 -2.54 -7.64 5.08
CA LEU A 52 -2.02 -6.34 4.73
C LEU A 52 -1.17 -6.51 3.48
N ASP A 53 -1.52 -5.81 2.42
CA ASP A 53 -0.85 -5.89 1.14
C ASP A 53 -0.01 -4.61 0.97
N LEU A 54 1.30 -4.75 0.87
CA LEU A 54 2.24 -3.66 0.61
C LEU A 54 2.65 -3.71 -0.86
N THR A 55 2.24 -2.70 -1.63
CA THR A 55 2.70 -2.55 -3.01
C THR A 55 3.84 -1.54 -3.05
N ILE A 56 4.94 -1.89 -3.72
CA ILE A 56 6.07 -1.01 -4.00
C ILE A 56 6.41 -1.02 -5.49
N GLY A 57 6.70 0.15 -6.03
CA GLY A 57 7.19 0.31 -7.40
C GLY A 57 8.56 -0.36 -7.53
N SER A 58 8.73 -1.16 -8.59
CA SER A 58 10.01 -1.73 -8.96
C SER A 58 10.66 -0.96 -10.11
N TYR A 59 11.98 -1.05 -10.21
CA TYR A 59 12.77 -0.43 -11.28
C TYR A 59 12.32 -0.85 -12.70
N ASN A 60 11.72 -2.04 -12.82
CA ASN A 60 11.18 -2.56 -14.08
C ASN A 60 9.79 -2.02 -14.46
N LYS A 61 9.26 -1.02 -13.73
CA LYS A 61 7.92 -0.43 -13.91
C LYS A 61 6.75 -1.38 -13.66
N SER A 62 6.99 -2.52 -13.03
CA SER A 62 5.94 -3.42 -12.54
C SER A 62 5.90 -3.35 -11.02
N PRO A 63 4.84 -2.79 -10.42
CA PRO A 63 4.69 -2.81 -8.97
C PRO A 63 4.73 -4.25 -8.44
N GLN A 64 5.41 -4.45 -7.31
CA GLN A 64 5.45 -5.71 -6.60
C GLN A 64 4.60 -5.59 -5.34
N THR A 65 3.83 -6.62 -5.03
CA THR A 65 2.99 -6.66 -3.84
C THR A 65 3.49 -7.73 -2.88
N PHE A 66 3.75 -7.33 -1.64
CA PHE A 66 4.08 -8.19 -0.51
C PHE A 66 2.82 -8.38 0.32
N VAL A 67 2.41 -9.63 0.51
CA VAL A 67 1.21 -9.98 1.26
C VAL A 67 1.63 -10.43 2.65
N PHE A 68 1.15 -9.71 3.67
CA PHE A 68 1.33 -10.05 5.07
C PHE A 68 0.00 -10.58 5.60
N ASP A 69 -0.13 -11.90 5.65
CA ASP A 69 -1.29 -12.55 6.25
C ASP A 69 -0.99 -12.98 7.69
N THR A 70 -2.01 -13.47 8.39
CA THR A 70 -1.90 -13.94 9.78
C THR A 70 -1.47 -15.40 9.89
N SER A 71 -1.06 -16.04 8.79
CA SER A 71 -0.64 -17.44 8.78
C SER A 71 0.79 -17.54 9.32
N ASN A 72 0.95 -18.19 10.47
CA ASN A 72 2.26 -18.73 10.88
C ASN A 72 2.61 -19.94 10.03
#